data_AF-M2QRL0-F1
#
_entry.id   AF-M2QRL0-F1
#
_cell.length_a   1.000
_cell.length_b   1.000
_cell.length_c   1.000
_cell.angle_alpha   90.00
_cell.angle_beta   90.00
_cell.angle_gamma   90.00
#
_symmetry.space_group_name_H-M   'P 1'
#
loop_
_entity.id
_entity.type
_entity.pdbx_description
1 polymer ?
#
loop_
_entity_poly.entity_id
_entity_poly.type
_entity_poly.pdbx_seq_one_letter_code
_entity_poly.pdbx_strand_id
1 'polypeptide(L)'
;MPGKKVPQELWGYAIDFLRDDKASLKRCSLVCRGWLPPTRLHLFSTFEVDTRRDPLAEFAKLRDASADILKTPIRRYIRRLRLVLRDADDTLPMLMYPEDALKPIPPLPNVTCLVLEYSRQRAPDTDQYWRRLMTLVPKVTSLELSDILFHSNEDIVSILIALPHLRQLRLDRVFLFSMLSESSDTTSTLDLVPQSIDEVEVDLVTCSPGIIQRLLTAPLGASLRKLVCCLREGHGIEQEIFQSILQRSAGSLEIIELTIKGG
;
A
#
# COMPACT_ATOMS: atom_id res chain seq x y z
N MET A 1 -33.25 34.13 21.73
CA MET A 1 -31.85 33.94 22.19
C MET A 1 -31.07 33.31 21.05
N PRO A 2 -29.90 33.84 20.65
CA PRO A 2 -29.08 33.17 19.64
C PRO A 2 -28.61 31.83 20.22
N GLY A 3 -29.00 30.72 19.58
CA GLY A 3 -28.66 29.38 20.05
C GLY A 3 -27.14 29.22 20.16
N LYS A 4 -26.66 28.68 21.28
CA LYS A 4 -25.24 28.35 21.49
C LYS A 4 -24.79 27.45 20.33
N LYS A 5 -23.98 28.01 19.42
CA LYS A 5 -23.41 27.25 18.31
C LYS A 5 -22.28 26.38 18.87
N VAL A 6 -22.38 25.07 18.67
CA VAL A 6 -21.29 24.15 18.94
C VAL A 6 -20.10 24.54 18.04
N PRO A 7 -18.90 24.75 18.60
CA PRO A 7 -17.69 25.03 17.82
C PRO A 7 -17.44 23.98 16.73
N GLN A 8 -16.81 24.41 15.64
CA GLN A 8 -16.58 23.58 14.46
C GLN A 8 -15.72 22.34 14.77
N GLU A 9 -14.78 22.51 15.67
CA GLU A 9 -13.83 21.52 16.13
C GLU A 9 -14.55 20.36 16.82
N LEU A 10 -15.56 20.64 17.64
CA LEU A 10 -16.24 19.62 18.45
C LEU A 10 -17.06 18.65 17.61
N TRP A 11 -17.83 19.14 16.63
CA TRP A 11 -18.53 18.23 15.73
C TRP A 11 -17.58 17.60 14.69
N GLY A 12 -16.45 18.24 14.37
CA GLY A 12 -15.37 17.62 13.60
C GLY A 12 -14.83 16.36 14.29
N TYR A 13 -14.44 16.48 15.57
CA TYR A 13 -14.02 15.34 16.39
C TYR A 13 -15.09 14.25 16.46
N ALA A 14 -16.36 14.61 16.67
CA ALA A 14 -17.45 13.64 16.69
C ALA A 14 -17.56 12.84 15.38
N ILE A 15 -17.40 13.51 14.23
CA ILE A 15 -17.40 12.86 12.90
C ILE A 15 -16.15 11.98 12.72
N ASP A 16 -15.00 12.38 13.26
CA ASP A 16 -13.76 11.60 13.19
C ASP A 16 -13.88 10.25 13.91
N PHE A 17 -14.66 10.17 15.00
CA PHE A 17 -14.98 8.90 15.67
C PHE A 17 -15.83 7.96 14.81
N LEU A 18 -16.53 8.48 13.79
CA LEU A 18 -17.37 7.70 12.88
C LEU A 18 -16.63 7.23 11.62
N ARG A 19 -15.31 7.41 11.52
CA ARG A 19 -14.50 7.12 10.32
C ARG A 19 -14.75 5.74 9.69
N ASP A 20 -15.04 4.74 10.52
CA ASP A 20 -15.27 3.34 10.12
C ASP A 20 -16.76 3.02 9.90
N ASP A 21 -17.69 3.83 10.43
CA ASP A 21 -19.13 3.68 10.22
C ASP A 21 -19.61 4.52 9.02
N LYS A 22 -19.45 3.96 7.82
CA LYS A 22 -19.88 4.60 6.58
C LYS A 22 -21.38 4.90 6.55
N ALA A 23 -22.22 4.11 7.24
CA ALA A 23 -23.66 4.32 7.27
C ALA A 23 -24.00 5.59 8.07
N SER A 24 -23.39 5.76 9.23
CA SER A 24 -23.55 6.97 10.04
C SER A 24 -22.93 8.19 9.37
N LEU A 25 -21.75 8.08 8.75
CA LEU A 25 -21.15 9.17 7.99
C LEU A 25 -22.04 9.65 6.83
N LYS A 26 -22.71 8.74 6.12
CA LYS A 26 -23.69 9.10 5.07
C LYS A 26 -24.83 9.92 5.66
N ARG A 27 -25.39 9.52 6.81
CA ARG A 27 -26.44 10.29 7.50
C ARG A 27 -25.93 11.66 7.95
N CYS A 28 -24.75 11.72 8.57
CA CYS A 28 -24.10 12.96 9.00
C CYS A 28 -23.87 13.94 7.84
N SER A 29 -23.55 13.43 6.64
CA SER A 29 -23.30 14.27 5.46
C SER A 29 -24.54 15.05 5.00
N LEU A 30 -25.74 14.64 5.44
CA LEU A 30 -27.03 15.26 5.10
C LEU A 30 -27.53 16.24 6.17
N VAL A 31 -26.87 16.33 7.33
CA VAL A 31 -27.34 17.15 8.46
C VAL A 31 -27.17 18.64 8.16
N CYS A 32 -25.96 19.07 7.77
CA CYS A 32 -25.70 20.45 7.38
C CYS A 32 -24.48 20.58 6.47
N ARG A 33 -24.32 21.73 5.80
CA ARG A 33 -23.19 22.00 4.89
C ARG A 33 -21.82 21.95 5.59
N GLY A 34 -21.75 22.32 6.88
CA GLY A 34 -20.50 22.30 7.65
C GLY A 34 -19.97 20.89 7.90
N TRP A 35 -20.85 19.89 8.00
CA TRP A 35 -20.46 18.49 8.24
C TRP A 35 -20.03 17.78 6.96
N LEU A 36 -20.34 18.36 5.80
CA LEU A 36 -20.06 17.75 4.50
C LEU A 36 -18.56 17.54 4.24
N PRO A 37 -17.64 18.50 4.47
CA PRO A 37 -16.21 18.27 4.26
C PRO A 37 -15.60 17.12 5.10
N PRO A 38 -15.75 17.05 6.44
CA PRO A 38 -15.16 15.95 7.22
C PRO A 38 -15.85 14.61 6.98
N THR A 39 -17.16 14.59 6.74
CA THR A 39 -17.83 13.32 6.36
C THR A 39 -17.33 12.81 5.01
N ARG A 40 -17.14 13.70 4.01
CA ARG A 40 -16.55 13.34 2.71
C ARG A 40 -15.11 12.86 2.83
N LEU A 41 -14.33 13.46 3.73
CA LEU A 41 -12.96 13.02 4.01
C LEU A 41 -12.94 11.54 4.39
N HIS A 42 -13.81 11.11 5.31
CA HIS A 42 -13.87 9.72 5.74
C HIS A 42 -14.60 8.81 4.75
N LEU A 43 -15.65 9.29 4.07
CA LEU A 43 -16.41 8.50 3.08
C LEU A 43 -15.56 8.16 1.85
N PHE A 44 -14.66 9.06 1.44
CA PHE A 44 -13.87 8.94 0.21
C PHE A 44 -12.36 8.84 0.47
N SER A 45 -11.94 8.50 1.69
CA SER A 45 -10.53 8.36 2.06
C SER A 45 -9.83 7.23 1.32
N THR A 46 -10.56 6.15 1.04
CA THR A 46 -10.05 4.93 0.43
C THR A 46 -10.73 4.72 -0.90
N PHE A 47 -9.92 4.48 -1.93
CA PHE A 47 -10.40 4.12 -3.26
C PHE A 47 -9.82 2.77 -3.66
N GLU A 48 -10.68 1.87 -4.12
CA GLU A 48 -10.34 0.50 -4.47
C GLU A 48 -10.62 0.26 -5.95
N VAL A 49 -9.64 -0.32 -6.63
CA VAL A 49 -9.75 -0.82 -7.99
C VAL A 49 -9.60 -2.33 -7.91
N ASP A 50 -10.61 -3.08 -8.36
CA ASP A 50 -10.57 -4.54 -8.46
C ASP A 50 -10.80 -4.92 -9.93
N THR A 51 -9.86 -5.66 -10.53
CA THR A 51 -9.94 -6.05 -11.95
C THR A 51 -11.06 -7.03 -12.26
N ARG A 52 -11.68 -7.69 -11.26
CA ARG A 52 -12.90 -8.49 -11.45
C ARG A 52 -14.13 -7.63 -11.67
N ARG A 53 -14.11 -6.38 -11.21
CA ARG A 53 -15.17 -5.41 -11.48
C ARG A 53 -14.82 -4.69 -12.77
N ASP A 54 -15.81 -4.10 -13.45
CA ASP A 54 -15.53 -3.19 -14.57
C ASP A 54 -14.76 -1.98 -14.04
N PRO A 55 -13.43 -1.88 -14.28
CA PRO A 55 -12.66 -0.79 -13.72
C PRO A 55 -13.09 0.51 -14.37
N LEU A 56 -13.44 0.51 -15.66
CA LEU A 56 -13.92 1.70 -16.37
C LEU A 56 -15.18 2.26 -15.71
N ALA A 57 -16.08 1.41 -15.21
CA ALA A 57 -17.23 1.85 -14.43
C ALA A 57 -16.85 2.45 -13.07
N GLU A 58 -15.92 1.83 -12.32
CA GLU A 58 -15.42 2.39 -11.06
C GLU A 58 -14.68 3.74 -11.27
N PHE A 59 -13.98 3.88 -12.39
CA PHE A 59 -13.27 5.10 -12.76
C PHE A 59 -14.18 6.18 -13.33
N ALA A 60 -15.22 5.82 -14.07
CA ALA A 60 -16.25 6.75 -14.51
C ALA A 60 -16.88 7.44 -13.29
N LYS A 61 -17.15 6.70 -12.20
CA LYS A 61 -17.61 7.30 -10.94
C LYS A 61 -16.64 8.37 -10.40
N LEU A 62 -15.32 8.15 -10.47
CA LEU A 62 -14.33 9.14 -10.05
C LEU A 62 -14.28 10.35 -10.98
N ARG A 63 -14.26 10.12 -12.29
CA ARG A 63 -14.20 11.17 -13.31
C ARG A 63 -15.44 12.05 -13.21
N ASP A 64 -16.62 11.44 -13.22
CA ASP A 64 -17.92 12.12 -13.24
C ASP A 64 -18.18 12.84 -11.93
N ALA A 65 -17.80 12.27 -10.78
CA ALA A 65 -17.88 12.96 -9.49
C ALA A 65 -16.85 14.10 -9.32
N SER A 66 -15.91 14.25 -10.26
CA SER A 66 -14.90 15.30 -10.28
C SER A 66 -15.08 16.33 -11.39
N ALA A 67 -16.03 16.11 -12.31
CA ALA A 67 -16.32 16.96 -13.46
C ALA A 67 -17.26 18.14 -13.13
N ASP A 68 -17.92 18.12 -11.98
CA ASP A 68 -18.78 19.22 -11.54
C ASP A 68 -17.92 20.34 -10.94
N ILE A 69 -17.62 21.36 -11.75
CA ILE A 69 -16.70 22.49 -11.47
C ILE A 69 -17.05 23.25 -10.18
N LEU A 70 -18.27 23.07 -9.65
CA LEU A 70 -18.78 23.68 -8.41
C LEU A 70 -18.70 22.76 -7.17
N LYS A 71 -18.28 21.50 -7.30
CA LYS A 71 -18.22 20.52 -6.19
C LYS A 71 -16.79 20.02 -6.00
N THR A 72 -16.30 20.05 -4.76
CA THR A 72 -14.95 19.61 -4.40
C THR A 72 -14.63 18.24 -5.01
N PRO A 73 -13.58 18.11 -5.84
CA PRO A 73 -13.36 16.89 -6.61
C PRO A 73 -12.97 15.75 -5.68
N ILE A 74 -13.70 14.62 -5.75
CA ILE A 74 -13.55 13.45 -4.87
C ILE A 74 -12.10 12.97 -4.77
N ARG A 75 -11.35 13.04 -5.88
CA ARG A 75 -9.91 12.67 -5.94
C ARG A 75 -9.02 13.35 -4.89
N ARG A 76 -9.43 14.52 -4.37
CA ARG A 76 -8.68 15.24 -3.32
C ARG A 76 -8.86 14.65 -1.92
N TYR A 77 -9.93 13.88 -1.69
CA TYR A 77 -10.18 13.22 -0.42
C TYR A 77 -9.51 11.84 -0.33
N ILE A 78 -9.17 11.25 -1.48
CA ILE A 78 -8.48 9.96 -1.52
C ILE A 78 -7.09 10.10 -0.87
N ARG A 79 -6.82 9.22 0.09
CA ARG A 79 -5.57 9.10 0.86
C ARG A 79 -4.96 7.70 0.74
N ARG A 80 -5.80 6.69 0.54
CA ARG A 80 -5.42 5.29 0.36
C ARG A 80 -5.93 4.78 -0.98
N LEU A 81 -5.03 4.29 -1.82
CA LEU A 81 -5.36 3.62 -3.09
C LEU A 81 -5.10 2.12 -2.91
N ARG A 82 -6.13 1.29 -3.09
CA ARG A 82 -5.99 -0.18 -3.13
C ARG A 82 -6.17 -0.66 -4.57
N LEU A 83 -5.16 -1.34 -5.10
CA LEU A 83 -5.20 -1.98 -6.41
C LEU A 83 -5.20 -3.49 -6.19
N VAL A 84 -6.31 -4.12 -6.55
CA VAL A 84 -6.53 -5.56 -6.46
C VAL A 84 -6.53 -6.11 -7.88
N LEU A 85 -5.41 -6.71 -8.26
CA LEU A 85 -5.18 -7.27 -9.58
C LEU A 85 -5.31 -8.78 -9.46
N ARG A 86 -6.41 -9.31 -9.98
CA ARG A 86 -6.74 -10.74 -9.94
C ARG A 86 -6.68 -11.32 -11.33
N ASP A 87 -6.41 -12.62 -11.39
CA ASP A 87 -6.42 -13.34 -12.64
C ASP A 87 -7.79 -13.27 -13.31
N ALA A 88 -7.76 -13.12 -14.62
CA ALA A 88 -8.91 -13.39 -15.44
C ALA A 88 -9.19 -14.89 -15.23
N ASP A 89 -10.26 -15.23 -14.49
CA ASP A 89 -10.86 -16.55 -14.67
C ASP A 89 -11.05 -16.73 -16.19
N ASP A 90 -10.96 -17.97 -16.72
CA ASP A 90 -11.06 -18.32 -18.17
C ASP A 90 -12.27 -17.73 -18.92
N THR A 91 -13.15 -17.01 -18.22
CA THR A 91 -14.36 -16.32 -18.67
C THR A 91 -14.22 -14.81 -18.89
N LEU A 92 -13.16 -14.15 -18.38
CA LEU A 92 -12.88 -12.74 -18.66
C LEU A 92 -11.99 -12.66 -19.90
N PRO A 93 -12.39 -11.93 -20.97
CA PRO A 93 -11.59 -11.86 -22.19
C PRO A 93 -10.19 -11.34 -21.86
N MET A 94 -9.19 -11.94 -22.53
CA MET A 94 -7.73 -11.73 -22.45
C MET A 94 -7.21 -10.29 -22.65
N LEU A 95 -7.98 -9.25 -22.30
CA LEU A 95 -7.81 -7.89 -22.80
C LEU A 95 -7.60 -6.81 -21.74
N MET A 96 -7.29 -7.19 -20.50
CA MET A 96 -6.89 -6.18 -19.52
C MET A 96 -5.62 -6.62 -18.83
N TYR A 97 -4.50 -6.26 -19.44
CA TYR A 97 -3.23 -6.36 -18.77
C TYR A 97 -3.22 -5.39 -17.56
N PRO A 98 -2.47 -5.68 -16.49
CA PRO A 98 -2.37 -4.80 -15.32
C PRO A 98 -2.11 -3.32 -15.66
N GLU A 99 -1.36 -3.04 -16.72
CA GLU A 99 -1.10 -1.69 -17.23
C GLU A 99 -2.35 -0.95 -17.71
N ASP A 100 -3.34 -1.66 -18.26
CA ASP A 100 -4.60 -1.06 -18.73
C ASP A 100 -5.47 -0.59 -17.56
N ALA A 101 -5.36 -1.24 -16.40
CA ALA A 101 -6.08 -0.86 -15.19
C ALA A 101 -5.64 0.52 -14.65
N LEU A 102 -4.40 0.95 -14.93
CA LEU A 102 -3.87 2.26 -14.48
C LEU A 102 -4.15 3.42 -15.45
N LYS A 103 -4.39 3.15 -16.73
CA LYS A 103 -4.64 4.17 -17.76
C LYS A 103 -5.80 5.12 -17.42
N PRO A 104 -6.99 4.63 -16.99
CA PRO A 104 -8.14 5.49 -16.73
C PRO A 104 -8.03 6.31 -15.43
N ILE A 105 -7.07 6.01 -14.55
CA ILE A 105 -6.98 6.65 -13.24
C ILE A 105 -6.39 8.06 -13.38
N PRO A 106 -7.08 9.13 -12.94
CA PRO A 106 -6.51 10.46 -12.90
C PRO A 106 -5.47 10.57 -11.77
N PRO A 107 -4.49 11.50 -11.85
CA PRO A 107 -3.55 11.73 -10.76
C PRO A 107 -4.24 11.95 -9.41
N LEU A 108 -3.75 11.26 -8.38
CA LEU A 108 -4.28 11.26 -7.02
C LEU A 108 -3.25 11.91 -6.08
N PRO A 109 -3.19 13.25 -6.04
CA PRO A 109 -2.06 13.99 -5.48
C PRO A 109 -1.91 13.94 -3.96
N ASN A 110 -2.88 13.36 -3.26
CA ASN A 110 -2.88 13.24 -1.80
C ASN A 110 -2.88 11.78 -1.32
N VAL A 111 -2.73 10.81 -2.23
CA VAL A 111 -2.54 9.42 -1.82
C VAL A 111 -1.19 9.28 -1.13
N THR A 112 -1.23 8.82 0.12
CA THR A 112 -0.05 8.58 0.96
C THR A 112 0.15 7.10 1.23
N CYS A 113 -0.90 6.29 1.12
CA CYS A 113 -0.84 4.85 1.28
C CYS A 113 -1.28 4.15 -0.01
N LEU A 114 -0.42 3.28 -0.52
CA LEU A 114 -0.68 2.43 -1.67
C LEU A 114 -0.74 0.98 -1.22
N VAL A 115 -1.82 0.29 -1.56
CA VAL A 115 -1.96 -1.14 -1.32
C VAL A 115 -2.01 -1.85 -2.66
N LEU A 116 -1.13 -2.82 -2.83
CA LEU A 116 -1.06 -3.67 -4.00
C LEU A 116 -1.37 -5.12 -3.59
N GLU A 117 -2.46 -5.67 -4.13
CA GLU A 117 -2.85 -7.06 -3.97
C GLU A 117 -2.83 -7.72 -5.35
N TYR A 118 -1.95 -8.70 -5.56
CA TYR A 118 -1.85 -9.43 -6.82
C TYR A 118 -2.15 -10.89 -6.59
N SER A 119 -3.39 -11.35 -6.80
CA SER A 119 -3.71 -12.73 -6.43
C SER A 119 -3.02 -13.73 -7.35
N ARG A 120 -1.86 -14.28 -6.92
CA ARG A 120 -1.04 -15.28 -7.65
C ARG A 120 -0.64 -14.88 -9.07
N GLN A 121 -0.82 -13.62 -9.45
CA GLN A 121 -0.35 -13.08 -10.72
C GLN A 121 1.11 -12.65 -10.62
N ARG A 122 1.79 -12.73 -11.77
CA ARG A 122 3.07 -12.10 -12.03
C ARG A 122 2.98 -10.60 -11.76
N ALA A 123 3.87 -10.05 -10.93
CA ALA A 123 4.05 -8.61 -10.86
C ALA A 123 4.31 -8.03 -12.27
N PRO A 124 3.82 -6.82 -12.59
CA PRO A 124 3.99 -6.25 -13.92
C PRO A 124 5.47 -6.08 -14.26
N ASP A 125 5.90 -6.72 -15.35
CA ASP A 125 7.29 -6.73 -15.82
C ASP A 125 7.60 -5.51 -16.71
N THR A 126 6.85 -4.42 -16.55
CA THR A 126 6.90 -3.30 -17.50
C THR A 126 7.20 -2.00 -16.78
N ASP A 127 8.33 -1.39 -17.14
CA ASP A 127 8.71 -0.03 -16.72
C ASP A 127 7.59 1.00 -16.90
N GLN A 128 6.71 0.80 -17.87
CA GLN A 128 5.57 1.67 -18.13
C GLN A 128 4.55 1.65 -16.98
N TYR A 129 4.30 0.49 -16.38
CA TYR A 129 3.41 0.34 -15.23
C TYR A 129 3.93 1.14 -14.05
N TRP A 130 5.20 0.93 -13.69
CA TRP A 130 5.84 1.63 -12.56
C TRP A 130 5.93 3.12 -12.80
N ARG A 131 6.37 3.57 -13.99
CA ARG A 131 6.38 5.00 -14.36
C ARG A 131 5.00 5.64 -14.26
N ARG A 132 3.95 4.95 -14.72
CA ARG A 132 2.58 5.45 -14.58
C ARG A 132 2.21 5.60 -13.11
N LEU A 133 2.54 4.62 -12.29
CA LEU A 133 2.29 4.63 -10.85
C LEU A 133 2.99 5.82 -10.15
N MET A 134 4.25 6.14 -10.53
CA MET A 134 4.95 7.34 -10.04
C MET A 134 4.16 8.63 -10.32
N THR A 135 3.62 8.76 -11.55
CA THR A 135 2.83 9.95 -11.93
C THR A 135 1.47 9.99 -11.26
N LEU A 136 0.91 8.82 -10.93
CA LEU A 136 -0.42 8.69 -10.37
C LEU A 136 -0.45 9.04 -8.87
N VAL A 137 0.55 8.57 -8.12
CA VAL A 137 0.59 8.65 -6.65
C VAL A 137 1.95 9.17 -6.14
N PRO A 138 2.33 10.42 -6.47
CA PRO A 138 3.69 10.93 -6.24
C PRO A 138 4.07 11.15 -4.76
N LYS A 139 3.12 11.06 -3.82
CA LYS A 139 3.34 11.34 -2.38
C LYS A 139 3.21 10.10 -1.49
N VAL A 140 3.29 8.92 -2.07
CA VAL A 140 3.19 7.67 -1.31
C VAL A 140 4.36 7.57 -0.34
N THR A 141 4.02 7.34 0.92
CA THR A 141 4.93 7.17 2.05
C THR A 141 4.75 5.80 2.70
N SER A 142 3.63 5.12 2.44
CA SER A 142 3.30 3.79 2.94
C SER A 142 2.92 2.87 1.78
N LEU A 143 3.55 1.71 1.70
CA LEU A 143 3.30 0.67 0.71
C LEU A 143 2.93 -0.62 1.42
N GLU A 144 1.80 -1.21 1.04
CA GLU A 144 1.37 -2.52 1.50
C GLU A 144 1.34 -3.47 0.31
N LEU A 145 2.13 -4.54 0.38
CA LEU A 145 2.20 -5.60 -0.60
C LEU A 145 1.54 -6.85 -0.03
N SER A 146 0.54 -7.37 -0.74
CA SER A 146 -0.20 -8.56 -0.32
C SER A 146 -0.37 -9.57 -1.45
N ASP A 147 -0.15 -10.85 -1.15
CA ASP A 147 -0.39 -11.98 -2.06
C ASP A 147 0.48 -12.00 -3.35
N ILE A 148 1.56 -11.24 -3.39
CA ILE A 148 2.37 -10.99 -4.61
C ILE A 148 3.41 -12.09 -4.85
N LEU A 149 3.58 -12.46 -6.12
CA LEU A 149 4.70 -13.30 -6.61
C LEU A 149 5.62 -12.49 -7.54
N PHE A 150 6.85 -12.25 -7.07
CA PHE A 150 7.92 -11.61 -7.86
C PHE A 150 8.69 -12.61 -8.71
N HIS A 151 9.08 -12.22 -9.92
CA HIS A 151 9.90 -13.03 -10.84
C HIS A 151 11.37 -12.95 -10.47
N SER A 152 11.77 -11.76 -10.06
CA SER A 152 13.14 -11.44 -9.75
C SER A 152 13.20 -10.56 -8.52
N ASN A 153 14.40 -10.41 -7.98
CA ASN A 153 14.65 -9.41 -6.96
C ASN A 153 14.67 -7.99 -7.51
N GLU A 154 14.76 -7.81 -8.83
CA GLU A 154 14.77 -6.48 -9.46
C GLU A 154 13.36 -5.87 -9.47
N ASP A 155 12.33 -6.71 -9.46
CA ASP A 155 10.92 -6.27 -9.44
C ASP A 155 10.64 -5.42 -8.20
N ILE A 156 11.09 -5.89 -7.02
CA ILE A 156 10.88 -5.16 -5.78
C ILE A 156 11.74 -3.89 -5.69
N VAL A 157 12.97 -3.93 -6.21
CA VAL A 157 13.84 -2.75 -6.30
C VAL A 157 13.18 -1.69 -7.17
N SER A 158 12.60 -2.08 -8.31
CA SER A 158 11.90 -1.19 -9.24
C SER A 158 10.70 -0.51 -8.58
N ILE A 159 9.95 -1.23 -7.73
CA ILE A 159 8.86 -0.67 -6.93
C ILE A 159 9.37 0.38 -5.96
N LEU A 160 10.45 0.07 -5.24
CA LEU A 160 11.04 0.99 -4.27
C LEU A 160 11.56 2.26 -4.94
N ILE A 161 12.24 2.13 -6.08
CA ILE A 161 12.72 3.27 -6.87
C ILE A 161 11.56 4.12 -7.40
N ALA A 162 10.45 3.49 -7.80
CA ALA A 162 9.26 4.20 -8.25
C ALA A 162 8.57 5.02 -7.14
N LEU A 163 8.85 4.73 -5.86
CA LEU A 163 8.22 5.37 -4.72
C LEU A 163 9.26 6.12 -3.87
N PRO A 164 9.82 7.25 -4.36
CA PRO A 164 10.99 7.94 -3.78
C PRO A 164 10.80 8.46 -2.34
N HIS A 165 9.57 8.50 -1.84
CA HIS A 165 9.21 9.03 -0.52
C HIS A 165 8.75 7.94 0.45
N LEU A 166 8.92 6.67 0.09
CA LEU A 166 8.47 5.55 0.89
C LEU A 166 9.23 5.48 2.21
N ARG A 167 8.49 5.39 3.32
CA ARG A 167 9.01 5.26 4.70
C ARG A 167 8.47 4.05 5.42
N GLN A 168 7.28 3.60 5.05
CA GLN A 168 6.61 2.47 5.68
C GLN A 168 6.37 1.38 4.65
N LEU A 169 6.79 0.15 4.96
CA LEU A 169 6.64 -1.00 4.10
C LEU A 169 5.94 -2.13 4.86
N ARG A 170 4.84 -2.63 4.32
CA ARG A 170 4.14 -3.80 4.85
C ARG A 170 4.18 -4.94 3.83
N LEU A 171 4.59 -6.12 4.29
CA LEU A 171 4.70 -7.33 3.48
C LEU A 171 3.86 -8.45 4.10
N ASP A 172 2.93 -8.98 3.32
CA ASP A 172 2.06 -10.09 3.70
C ASP A 172 1.91 -11.06 2.52
N ARG A 173 2.19 -12.36 2.70
CA ARG A 173 2.14 -13.36 1.61
C ARG A 173 2.90 -12.94 0.34
N VAL A 174 4.16 -12.51 0.49
CA VAL A 174 5.01 -12.08 -0.64
C VAL A 174 6.07 -13.13 -0.95
N PHE A 175 6.14 -13.57 -2.20
CA PHE A 175 6.98 -14.70 -2.64
C PHE A 175 7.90 -14.33 -3.80
N LEU A 176 9.04 -15.03 -3.91
CA LEU A 176 9.90 -15.04 -5.11
C LEU A 176 9.63 -16.31 -5.90
N PHE A 177 9.51 -16.18 -7.21
CA PHE A 177 9.42 -17.28 -8.14
C PHE A 177 10.80 -17.95 -8.23
N SER A 178 10.91 -19.13 -7.63
CA SER A 178 12.13 -19.94 -7.70
C SER A 178 12.01 -20.90 -8.87
N MET A 179 12.44 -20.46 -10.06
CA MET A 179 12.96 -21.40 -11.05
C MET A 179 14.45 -21.55 -10.76
N LEU A 180 14.93 -22.78 -10.78
CA LEU A 180 16.31 -23.18 -10.48
C LEU A 180 17.34 -22.37 -11.28
N SER A 181 17.75 -21.21 -10.78
CA SER A 181 18.97 -20.53 -11.20
C SER A 181 19.63 -19.89 -9.98
N GLU A 182 20.40 -20.71 -9.29
CA GLU A 182 21.54 -20.24 -8.50
C GLU A 182 22.59 -19.68 -9.47
N SER A 183 22.71 -18.36 -9.52
CA SER A 183 23.84 -17.54 -9.99
C SER A 183 23.23 -16.17 -10.31
N SER A 184 23.79 -15.03 -9.94
CA SER A 184 25.10 -14.61 -9.42
C SER A 184 24.89 -13.17 -8.90
N ASP A 185 25.67 -12.73 -7.92
CA ASP A 185 25.97 -11.33 -7.60
C ASP A 185 24.86 -10.27 -7.85
N THR A 186 23.94 -10.09 -6.90
CA THR A 186 22.90 -9.04 -7.00
C THR A 186 22.85 -8.11 -5.78
N THR A 187 23.86 -8.14 -4.91
CA THR A 187 24.00 -7.20 -3.79
C THR A 187 24.04 -5.73 -4.27
N SER A 188 24.54 -5.48 -5.48
CA SER A 188 24.79 -4.15 -6.04
C SER A 188 23.55 -3.34 -6.43
N THR A 189 22.38 -3.97 -6.67
CA THR A 189 21.20 -3.23 -7.15
C THR A 189 20.39 -2.59 -6.04
N LEU A 190 20.46 -3.12 -4.81
CA LEU A 190 19.76 -2.56 -3.65
C LEU A 190 20.44 -1.30 -3.11
N ASP A 191 21.74 -1.11 -3.38
CA ASP A 191 22.47 0.14 -3.11
C ASP A 191 21.94 1.32 -3.95
N LEU A 192 21.21 1.03 -5.03
CA LEU A 192 20.57 2.04 -5.88
C LEU A 192 19.28 2.59 -5.26
N VAL A 193 18.74 1.97 -4.20
CA VAL A 193 17.53 2.46 -3.54
C VAL A 193 17.92 3.69 -2.70
N PRO A 194 17.49 4.90 -3.10
CA PRO A 194 18.05 6.13 -2.54
C PRO A 194 17.44 6.52 -1.18
N GLN A 195 16.44 5.76 -0.70
CA GLN A 195 15.60 6.14 0.43
C GLN A 195 15.77 5.18 1.62
N SER A 196 15.70 5.75 2.83
CA SER A 196 15.59 5.01 4.07
C SER A 196 14.15 4.60 4.32
N ILE A 197 13.93 3.35 4.71
CA ILE A 197 12.64 2.88 5.24
C ILE A 197 12.73 2.96 6.76
N ASP A 198 11.77 3.64 7.37
CA ASP A 198 11.70 3.90 8.81
C ASP A 198 10.92 2.79 9.52
N GLU A 199 9.89 2.24 8.88
CA GLU A 199 8.99 1.25 9.49
C GLU A 199 8.74 0.08 8.55
N VAL A 200 8.90 -1.14 9.09
CA VAL A 200 8.60 -2.38 8.37
C VAL A 200 7.65 -3.23 9.19
N GLU A 201 6.57 -3.67 8.55
CA GLU A 201 5.69 -4.72 9.05
C GLU A 201 5.81 -5.93 8.12
N VAL A 202 6.21 -7.09 8.65
CA VAL A 202 6.42 -8.30 7.84
C VAL A 202 5.90 -9.54 8.54
N ASP A 203 5.08 -10.31 7.84
CA ASP A 203 4.73 -11.66 8.28
C ASP A 203 5.78 -12.66 7.75
N LEU A 204 6.73 -13.05 8.61
CA LEU A 204 7.84 -13.95 8.25
C LEU A 204 7.36 -15.39 8.01
N VAL A 205 6.16 -15.74 8.47
CA VAL A 205 5.56 -17.06 8.27
C VAL A 205 4.99 -17.21 6.86
N THR A 206 4.52 -16.10 6.28
CA THR A 206 3.85 -16.09 4.98
C THR A 206 4.69 -15.54 3.83
N CYS A 207 5.77 -14.82 4.12
CA CYS A 207 6.67 -14.29 3.11
C CYS A 207 7.87 -15.22 2.86
N SER A 208 8.44 -15.18 1.66
CA SER A 208 9.62 -15.99 1.35
C SER A 208 10.87 -15.46 2.09
N PRO A 209 11.66 -16.33 2.73
CA PRO A 209 12.90 -15.98 3.44
C PRO A 209 13.87 -15.13 2.60
N GLY A 210 14.02 -15.47 1.31
CA GLY A 210 14.95 -14.79 0.40
C GLY A 210 14.61 -13.32 0.14
N ILE A 211 13.33 -12.97 0.00
CA ILE A 211 12.90 -11.56 -0.16
C ILE A 211 13.26 -10.77 1.09
N ILE A 212 12.88 -11.32 2.25
CA ILE A 212 12.98 -10.64 3.53
C ILE A 212 14.45 -10.41 3.86
N GLN A 213 15.27 -11.45 3.73
CA GLN A 213 16.70 -11.34 3.96
C GLN A 213 17.28 -10.25 3.05
N ARG A 214 16.94 -10.21 1.76
CA ARG A 214 17.49 -9.19 0.87
C ARG A 214 17.01 -7.78 1.17
N LEU A 215 15.71 -7.57 1.35
CA LEU A 215 15.15 -6.24 1.65
C LEU A 215 15.70 -5.68 2.96
N LEU A 216 15.77 -6.52 4.00
CA LEU A 216 16.05 -6.04 5.35
C LEU A 216 17.54 -6.18 5.71
N THR A 217 18.34 -6.89 4.92
CA THR A 217 19.81 -6.87 5.04
C THR A 217 20.47 -5.87 4.08
N ALA A 218 19.76 -5.38 3.05
CA ALA A 218 20.14 -4.21 2.24
C ALA A 218 20.20 -2.91 3.06
N PRO A 219 20.71 -1.77 2.53
CA PRO A 219 20.80 -0.49 3.27
C PRO A 219 19.50 -0.02 3.94
N LEU A 220 18.35 -0.52 3.49
CA LEU A 220 17.04 -0.28 4.09
C LEU A 220 16.96 -0.65 5.58
N GLY A 221 17.69 -1.69 6.02
CA GLY A 221 17.68 -2.13 7.41
C GLY A 221 18.50 -1.26 8.37
N ALA A 222 19.45 -0.46 7.86
CA ALA A 222 20.35 0.33 8.70
C ALA A 222 19.64 1.54 9.36
N SER A 223 18.55 2.03 8.75
CA SER A 223 17.76 3.17 9.22
C SER A 223 16.44 2.79 9.89
N LEU A 224 16.18 1.49 10.08
CA LEU A 224 14.88 1.02 10.52
C LEU A 224 14.60 1.40 11.97
N ARG A 225 13.53 2.16 12.21
CA ARG A 225 13.10 2.64 13.53
C ARG A 225 12.01 1.76 14.16
N LYS A 226 11.14 1.18 13.34
CA LYS A 226 10.08 0.27 13.80
C LYS A 226 10.09 -1.04 13.01
N LEU A 227 10.11 -2.15 13.73
CA LEU A 227 9.92 -3.49 13.18
C LEU A 227 8.71 -4.15 13.83
N VAL A 228 7.71 -4.48 13.03
CA VAL A 228 6.61 -5.37 13.42
C VAL A 228 6.80 -6.67 12.67
N CYS A 229 6.93 -7.79 13.37
CA CYS A 229 7.00 -9.06 12.69
C CYS A 229 6.22 -10.19 13.35
N CYS A 230 5.73 -11.08 12.49
CA CYS A 230 5.09 -12.32 12.89
C CYS A 230 6.05 -13.49 12.66
N LEU A 231 6.21 -14.35 13.66
CA LEU A 231 7.07 -15.52 13.66
C LEU A 231 6.28 -16.77 14.02
N ARG A 232 6.68 -17.93 13.51
CA ARG A 232 6.21 -19.23 14.02
C ARG A 232 6.97 -19.61 15.29
N GLU A 233 6.30 -20.29 16.21
CA GLU A 233 6.94 -20.86 17.40
C GLU A 233 7.94 -21.98 17.02
N GLY A 234 9.18 -21.90 17.53
CA GLY A 234 10.24 -22.90 17.31
C GLY A 234 11.50 -22.38 16.60
N HIS A 235 12.54 -23.20 16.51
CA HIS A 235 13.78 -22.88 15.78
C HIS A 235 13.60 -23.10 14.28
N GLY A 236 13.76 -22.03 13.50
CA GLY A 236 13.66 -22.09 12.04
C GLY A 236 14.29 -20.88 11.37
N ILE A 237 14.34 -20.91 10.03
CA ILE A 237 14.94 -19.87 9.18
C ILE A 237 14.39 -18.47 9.50
N GLU A 238 13.12 -18.37 9.89
CA GLU A 238 12.47 -17.12 10.30
C GLU A 238 13.19 -16.44 11.49
N GLN A 239 13.66 -17.21 12.48
CA GLN A 239 14.39 -16.69 13.63
C GLN A 239 15.79 -16.19 13.24
N GLU A 240 16.48 -16.90 12.35
CA GLU A 240 17.80 -16.50 11.86
C GLU A 240 17.71 -15.18 11.07
N ILE A 241 16.68 -15.05 10.22
CA ILE A 241 16.39 -13.81 9.50
C ILE A 241 16.07 -12.69 10.47
N PHE A 242 15.21 -12.94 11.45
CA PHE A 242 14.89 -11.95 12.48
C PHE A 242 16.15 -11.48 13.23
N GLN A 243 17.02 -12.39 13.64
CA GLN A 243 18.29 -12.04 14.29
C GLN A 243 19.20 -11.21 13.37
N SER A 244 19.28 -11.56 12.09
CA SER A 244 20.07 -10.82 11.09
C SER A 244 19.57 -9.37 10.94
N ILE A 245 18.24 -9.18 10.93
CA ILE A 245 17.61 -7.85 10.87
C ILE A 245 17.95 -7.05 12.12
N LEU A 246 17.80 -7.66 13.30
CA LEU A 246 18.11 -7.00 14.57
C LEU A 246 19.57 -6.56 14.65
N GLN A 247 20.51 -7.43 14.25
CA GLN A 247 21.94 -7.09 14.29
C GLN A 247 22.28 -5.89 13.40
N ARG A 248 21.62 -5.74 12.24
CA ARG A 248 21.86 -4.62 11.32
C ARG A 248 21.15 -3.33 11.72
N SER A 249 19.96 -3.43 12.29
CA SER A 249 19.13 -2.28 12.71
C SER A 249 19.39 -1.84 14.16
N ALA A 250 20.25 -2.54 14.91
CA ALA A 250 20.48 -2.32 16.33
C ALA A 250 20.78 -0.86 16.72
N GLY A 251 21.40 -0.08 15.82
CA GLY A 251 21.74 1.32 16.07
C GLY A 251 20.61 2.33 15.85
N SER A 252 19.53 1.95 15.16
CA SER A 252 18.43 2.84 14.76
C SER A 252 17.04 2.39 15.23
N LEU A 253 16.91 1.14 15.66
CA LEU A 253 15.64 0.53 16.03
C LEU A 253 15.13 1.03 17.39
N GLU A 254 13.93 1.62 17.39
CA GLU A 254 13.27 2.19 18.56
C GLU A 254 12.12 1.30 19.06
N ILE A 255 11.41 0.64 18.15
CA ILE A 255 10.20 -0.14 18.44
C ILE A 255 10.28 -1.51 17.79
N ILE A 256 10.03 -2.55 18.58
CA ILE A 256 9.88 -3.94 18.12
C ILE A 256 8.55 -4.47 18.63
N GLU A 257 7.70 -4.94 17.71
CA GLU A 257 6.46 -5.64 18.03
C GLU A 257 6.52 -7.05 17.45
N LEU A 258 6.37 -8.06 18.32
CA LEU A 258 6.48 -9.46 17.95
C LEU A 258 5.15 -10.18 18.18
N THR A 259 4.67 -10.86 17.14
CA THR A 259 3.55 -11.78 17.25
C THR A 259 4.06 -13.20 16.98
N ILE A 260 3.84 -14.11 17.93
CA ILE A 260 4.19 -15.52 17.77
C ILE A 260 2.90 -16.29 17.45
N LYS A 261 2.86 -16.92 16.28
CA LYS A 261 1.78 -17.84 15.90
C LYS A 261 2.12 -19.24 16.44
N GLY A 262 1.24 -19.75 17.31
CA GLY A 262 1.27 -21.16 17.73
C GLY A 262 1.06 -22.08 16.53
N GLY A 263 1.77 -23.20 16.53
CA GLY A 263 1.76 -24.19 15.45
C GLY A 263 0.44 -24.94 15.29
#